data_AF-A0A949S568-F1
#
_entry.id   AF-A0A949S568-F1
#
_cell.length_a   1.000
_cell.length_b   1.000
_cell.length_c   1.000
_cell.angle_alpha   90.00
_cell.angle_beta   90.00
_cell.angle_gamma   90.00
#
_symmetry.space_group_name_H-M   'P 1'
#
loop_
_entity.id
_entity.type
_entity.pdbx_description
1 polymer ?
#
loop_
_entity_poly.entity_id
_entity_poly.type
_entity_poly.pdbx_seq_one_letter_code
_entity_poly.pdbx_strand_id
1 'polypeptide(L)'
;MKAIAILTAVYISMVTLINPIDDKEKYKQEIINTDLSMSELAASEGFNTALAKYASDEFVKFGEEYRPTIGIKEFEEKYKSNPGPKTLTWKPAGCDVSVSGDLGYTWGNWKFVLPDTVLYGNYFTAWKRQSDGSWKMALDGGNQTLSPGN
;
A
#
# COMPACT_ATOMS: atom_id res chain seq x y z
N MET A 1 69.38 -9.20 24.65
CA MET A 1 68.31 -8.57 23.84
C MET A 1 67.30 -9.65 23.45
N LYS A 2 66.06 -9.57 23.94
CA LYS A 2 64.94 -10.39 23.47
C LYS A 2 63.90 -9.42 22.92
N ALA A 3 63.62 -9.48 21.63
CA ALA A 3 62.60 -8.67 20.98
C ALA A 3 61.25 -9.40 21.08
N ILE A 4 60.26 -8.69 21.62
CA ILE A 4 58.86 -9.13 21.74
C ILE A 4 58.18 -8.76 20.41
N ALA A 5 57.69 -9.74 19.67
CA ALA A 5 56.84 -9.51 18.51
C ALA A 5 55.39 -9.35 18.98
N ILE A 6 54.85 -8.14 18.83
CA ILE A 6 53.44 -7.84 19.10
C ILE A 6 52.66 -8.17 17.83
N LEU A 7 51.83 -9.23 17.89
CA LEU A 7 50.79 -9.49 16.90
C LEU A 7 49.66 -8.48 17.12
N THR A 8 49.47 -7.55 16.20
CA THR A 8 48.22 -6.79 16.08
C THR A 8 47.25 -7.57 15.20
N ALA A 9 46.25 -8.19 15.81
CA ALA A 9 45.11 -8.76 15.10
C ALA A 9 44.21 -7.62 14.62
N VAL A 10 44.06 -7.49 13.29
CA VAL A 10 43.11 -6.56 12.67
C VAL A 10 41.72 -7.17 12.80
N TYR A 11 40.92 -6.65 13.72
CA TYR A 11 39.49 -6.98 13.84
C TYR A 11 38.74 -6.19 12.75
N ILE A 12 38.47 -6.82 11.61
CA ILE A 12 37.56 -6.25 10.61
C ILE A 12 36.14 -6.44 11.17
N SER A 13 35.59 -5.39 11.77
CA SER A 13 34.16 -5.35 12.07
C SER A 13 33.41 -5.38 10.73
N MET A 14 32.70 -6.47 10.47
CA MET A 14 31.65 -6.51 9.45
C MET A 14 30.54 -5.56 9.90
N VAL A 15 30.69 -4.27 9.59
CA VAL A 15 29.54 -3.39 9.45
C VAL A 15 28.82 -3.92 8.21
N THR A 16 27.73 -4.65 8.40
CA THR A 16 26.81 -4.96 7.31
C THR A 16 26.38 -3.63 6.73
N LEU A 17 26.93 -3.28 5.56
CA LEU A 17 26.44 -2.20 4.73
C LEU A 17 24.94 -2.45 4.55
N ILE A 18 24.13 -1.59 5.13
CA ILE A 18 22.69 -1.53 4.88
C ILE A 18 22.57 -1.32 3.37
N ASN A 19 22.19 -2.35 2.62
CA ASN A 19 22.02 -2.27 1.18
C ASN A 19 20.64 -1.68 0.90
N PRO A 20 20.52 -0.40 0.50
CA PRO A 20 19.21 0.23 0.33
C PRO A 20 18.39 -0.45 -0.78
N ILE A 21 19.05 -1.20 -1.67
CA ILE A 21 18.44 -1.97 -2.76
C ILE A 21 17.69 -3.19 -2.22
N ASP A 22 18.26 -3.91 -1.25
CA ASP A 22 17.63 -5.12 -0.67
C ASP A 22 16.40 -4.74 0.18
N ASP A 23 16.49 -3.62 0.91
CA ASP A 23 15.37 -3.06 1.65
C ASP A 23 14.24 -2.58 0.73
N LYS A 24 14.56 -2.02 -0.44
CA LYS A 24 13.55 -1.56 -1.40
C LYS A 24 12.70 -2.70 -1.95
N GLU A 25 13.30 -3.81 -2.38
CA GLU A 25 12.53 -4.96 -2.90
C GLU A 25 11.70 -5.63 -1.80
N LYS A 26 12.23 -5.70 -0.57
CA LYS A 26 11.46 -6.12 0.60
C LYS A 26 10.22 -5.23 0.81
N TYR A 27 10.37 -3.91 0.81
CA TYR A 27 9.25 -2.98 1.01
C TYR A 27 8.23 -3.02 -0.12
N LYS A 28 8.68 -3.21 -1.37
CA LYS A 28 7.78 -3.44 -2.50
C LYS A 28 6.92 -4.68 -2.27
N GLN A 29 7.51 -5.79 -1.79
CA GLN A 29 6.75 -7.00 -1.47
C GLN A 29 5.78 -6.79 -0.29
N GLU A 30 6.19 -6.05 0.74
CA GLU A 30 5.32 -5.69 1.87
C GLU A 30 4.08 -4.89 1.41
N ILE A 31 4.26 -3.87 0.57
CA ILE A 31 3.14 -3.07 0.05
C ILE A 31 2.24 -3.92 -0.87
N ILE A 32 2.82 -4.71 -1.79
CA ILE A 32 2.02 -5.60 -2.67
C ILE A 32 1.14 -6.54 -1.84
N ASN A 33 1.71 -7.16 -0.81
CA ASN A 33 0.96 -8.07 0.06
C ASN A 33 -0.14 -7.32 0.83
N THR A 34 0.17 -6.12 1.32
CA THR A 34 -0.79 -5.26 2.03
C THR A 34 -1.97 -4.87 1.13
N ASP A 35 -1.70 -4.47 -0.11
CA ASP A 35 -2.69 -4.10 -1.12
C ASP A 35 -3.59 -5.30 -1.47
N LEU A 36 -2.99 -6.47 -1.71
CA LEU A 36 -3.72 -7.71 -1.96
C LEU A 36 -4.63 -8.09 -0.78
N SER A 37 -4.12 -8.05 0.46
CA SER A 37 -4.92 -8.31 1.65
C SER A 37 -6.06 -7.30 1.83
N MET A 38 -5.86 -6.04 1.43
CA MET A 38 -6.92 -5.04 1.41
C MET A 38 -8.00 -5.41 0.39
N SER A 39 -7.64 -5.88 -0.82
CA SER A 39 -8.64 -6.32 -1.80
C SER A 39 -9.38 -7.59 -1.37
N GLU A 40 -8.71 -8.52 -0.70
CA GLU A 40 -9.33 -9.72 -0.14
C GLU A 40 -10.33 -9.37 0.96
N LEU A 41 -9.97 -8.41 1.82
CA LEU A 41 -10.87 -7.89 2.84
C LEU A 41 -12.07 -7.15 2.23
N ALA A 42 -11.87 -6.40 1.15
CA ALA A 42 -12.97 -5.76 0.45
C ALA A 42 -13.97 -6.80 -0.10
N ALA A 43 -13.46 -7.92 -0.61
CA ALA A 43 -14.31 -9.02 -1.10
C ALA A 43 -15.10 -9.71 0.03
N SER A 44 -14.53 -9.83 1.23
CA SER A 44 -15.18 -10.52 2.35
C SER A 44 -16.07 -9.61 3.21
N GLU A 45 -15.62 -8.39 3.49
CA GLU A 45 -16.21 -7.45 4.47
C GLU A 45 -16.71 -6.15 3.85
N GLY A 46 -16.41 -5.87 2.59
CA GLY A 46 -16.88 -4.70 1.83
C GLY A 46 -15.79 -3.63 1.64
N PHE A 47 -15.88 -2.92 0.52
CA PHE A 47 -14.90 -1.92 0.08
C PHE A 47 -14.60 -0.84 1.14
N ASN A 48 -15.63 -0.22 1.73
CA ASN A 48 -15.42 0.85 2.72
C ASN A 48 -14.81 0.30 4.01
N THR A 49 -15.20 -0.92 4.42
CA THR A 49 -14.60 -1.61 5.57
C THR A 49 -13.10 -1.81 5.37
N ALA A 50 -12.71 -2.26 4.17
CA ALA A 50 -11.31 -2.48 3.85
C ALA A 50 -10.51 -1.17 3.85
N LEU A 51 -11.01 -0.13 3.18
CA LEU A 51 -10.37 1.18 3.17
C LEU A 51 -10.20 1.73 4.59
N ALA A 52 -11.24 1.64 5.44
CA ALA A 52 -11.16 2.12 6.81
C ALA A 52 -10.08 1.39 7.64
N LYS A 53 -9.93 0.08 7.47
CA LYS A 53 -8.92 -0.71 8.19
C LYS A 53 -7.48 -0.35 7.79
N TYR A 54 -7.25 -0.09 6.50
CA TYR A 54 -5.91 0.15 5.96
C TYR A 54 -5.54 1.64 5.86
N ALA A 55 -6.49 2.55 6.07
CA ALA A 55 -6.27 3.99 6.13
C ALA A 55 -5.30 4.40 7.26
N SER A 56 -4.49 5.41 6.97
CA SER A 56 -3.88 6.26 7.99
C SER A 56 -4.91 7.28 8.49
N ASP A 57 -4.61 7.89 9.64
CA ASP A 57 -5.51 8.89 10.26
C ASP A 57 -5.81 10.07 9.33
N GLU A 58 -4.82 10.48 8.55
CA GLU A 58 -4.87 11.64 7.64
C GLU A 58 -5.10 11.25 6.17
N PHE A 59 -5.51 10.00 5.88
CA PHE A 59 -5.61 9.55 4.50
C PHE A 59 -6.61 10.39 3.69
N VAL A 60 -6.35 10.53 2.40
CA VAL A 60 -7.24 11.25 1.49
C VAL A 60 -7.86 10.27 0.51
N LYS A 61 -9.18 10.29 0.38
CA LYS A 61 -9.91 9.48 -0.61
C LYS A 61 -10.45 10.37 -1.72
N PHE A 62 -9.96 10.17 -2.94
CA PHE A 62 -10.54 10.79 -4.12
C PHE A 62 -11.81 10.05 -4.52
N GLY A 63 -12.83 10.83 -4.89
CA GLY A 63 -14.11 10.36 -5.38
C GLY A 63 -14.31 10.69 -6.85
N GLU A 64 -15.10 9.87 -7.52
CA GLU A 64 -15.67 10.26 -8.81
C GLU A 64 -16.79 11.27 -8.51
N GLU A 65 -16.69 12.48 -9.09
CA GLU A 65 -17.69 13.57 -9.03
C GLU A 65 -17.81 14.40 -7.74
N TYR A 66 -17.06 14.10 -6.67
CA TYR A 66 -17.06 14.90 -5.43
C TYR A 66 -15.65 15.26 -4.95
N ARG A 67 -15.56 16.30 -4.12
CA ARG A 67 -14.29 16.72 -3.48
C ARG A 67 -13.72 15.58 -2.62
N PRO A 68 -12.39 15.47 -2.48
CA PRO A 68 -11.78 14.45 -1.65
C PRO A 68 -12.35 14.44 -0.22
N THR A 69 -12.54 13.23 0.32
CA THR A 69 -12.79 13.03 1.76
C THR A 69 -11.44 13.02 2.47
N ILE A 70 -11.30 13.78 3.56
CA ILE A 70 -10.02 14.00 4.23
C ILE A 70 -10.06 13.41 5.65
N GLY A 71 -9.20 12.43 5.88
CA GLY A 71 -9.01 11.78 7.17
C GLY A 71 -10.02 10.66 7.47
N ILE A 72 -9.59 9.74 8.34
CA ILE A 72 -10.36 8.53 8.67
C ILE A 72 -11.69 8.84 9.37
N LYS A 73 -11.72 9.87 10.22
CA LYS A 73 -12.95 10.25 10.94
C LYS A 73 -14.05 10.73 10.01
N GLU A 74 -13.71 11.55 9.01
CA GLU A 74 -14.69 12.01 8.01
C GLU A 74 -15.19 10.83 7.18
N PHE A 75 -14.27 9.95 6.76
CA PHE A 75 -14.61 8.76 5.99
C PHE A 75 -15.55 7.81 6.74
N GLU A 76 -15.23 7.47 8.00
CA GLU A 76 -16.05 6.58 8.82
C GLU A 76 -17.43 7.16 9.11
N GLU A 77 -17.55 8.47 9.34
CA GLU A 77 -18.86 9.10 9.51
C GLU A 77 -19.65 9.09 8.20
N LYS A 78 -19.01 9.40 7.07
CA LYS A 78 -19.64 9.39 5.74
C LYS A 78 -20.16 8.00 5.34
N TYR A 79 -19.43 6.94 5.69
CA TYR A 79 -19.78 5.56 5.34
C TYR A 79 -20.25 4.73 6.54
N LYS A 80 -20.72 5.40 7.59
CA LYS A 80 -21.20 4.75 8.80
C LYS A 80 -22.27 3.71 8.48
N SER A 81 -22.07 2.49 8.98
CA SER A 81 -22.95 1.34 8.73
C SER A 81 -23.09 0.95 7.25
N ASN A 82 -22.27 1.50 6.35
CA ASN A 82 -22.20 1.11 4.95
C ASN A 82 -20.82 0.47 4.66
N PRO A 83 -20.70 -0.87 4.77
CA PRO A 83 -19.44 -1.57 4.50
C PRO A 83 -18.95 -1.41 3.05
N GLY A 84 -19.78 -0.91 2.13
CA GLY A 84 -19.47 -0.81 0.71
C GLY A 84 -19.66 -2.15 -0.03
N PRO A 85 -19.50 -2.15 -1.36
CA PRO A 85 -19.68 -3.35 -2.17
C PRO A 85 -18.64 -4.42 -1.84
N LYS A 86 -19.08 -5.68 -1.84
CA LYS A 86 -18.20 -6.87 -1.73
C LYS A 86 -17.77 -7.43 -3.09
N THR A 87 -18.34 -6.91 -4.17
CA THR A 87 -18.06 -7.33 -5.54
C THR A 87 -17.07 -6.43 -6.27
N LEU A 88 -16.55 -5.40 -5.59
CA LEU A 88 -15.46 -4.56 -6.05
C LEU A 88 -14.14 -5.16 -5.55
N THR A 89 -13.29 -5.56 -6.49
CA THR A 89 -11.96 -6.14 -6.21
C THR A 89 -10.93 -5.54 -7.14
N TRP A 90 -9.68 -5.55 -6.75
CA TRP A 90 -8.58 -5.03 -7.56
C TRP A 90 -7.35 -5.93 -7.47
N LYS A 91 -6.40 -5.68 -8.36
CA LYS A 91 -5.11 -6.36 -8.36
C LYS A 91 -4.00 -5.37 -8.71
N PRO A 92 -2.92 -5.30 -7.91
CA PRO A 92 -1.76 -4.50 -8.27
C PRO A 92 -1.10 -5.06 -9.53
N ALA A 93 -0.81 -4.17 -10.48
CA ALA A 93 0.02 -4.43 -11.66
C ALA A 93 1.48 -4.05 -11.41
N GLY A 94 1.73 -3.13 -10.48
CA GLY A 94 3.07 -2.73 -10.07
C GLY A 94 3.08 -1.93 -8.78
N CYS A 95 4.28 -1.67 -8.29
CA CYS A 95 4.53 -0.81 -7.15
C CYS A 95 5.94 -0.19 -7.22
N ASP A 96 6.14 0.88 -6.47
CA ASP A 96 7.48 1.39 -6.18
C ASP A 96 7.56 1.98 -4.76
N VAL A 97 8.77 2.10 -4.23
CA VAL A 97 9.07 2.60 -2.88
C VAL A 97 10.19 3.63 -2.94
N SER A 98 10.07 4.67 -2.12
CA SER A 98 11.08 5.72 -1.95
C SER A 98 12.41 5.13 -1.48
N VAL A 99 13.52 5.81 -1.77
CA VAL A 99 14.85 5.40 -1.27
C VAL A 99 14.90 5.38 0.27
N SER A 100 14.15 6.26 0.92
CA SER A 100 13.99 6.32 2.38
C SER A 100 13.16 5.17 2.95
N GLY A 101 12.37 4.45 2.14
CA GLY A 101 11.55 3.31 2.58
C GLY A 101 10.32 3.69 3.42
N ASP A 102 9.97 4.97 3.47
CA ASP A 102 8.87 5.51 4.26
C ASP A 102 7.60 5.80 3.44
N LEU A 103 7.74 5.85 2.12
CA LEU A 103 6.67 6.12 1.16
C LEU A 103 6.74 5.12 0.01
N GLY A 104 5.58 4.70 -0.48
CA GLY A 104 5.47 3.89 -1.69
C GLY A 104 4.11 4.06 -2.33
N TYR A 105 3.93 3.45 -3.50
CA TYR A 105 2.64 3.42 -4.17
C TYR A 105 2.45 2.12 -4.93
N THR A 106 1.20 1.69 -5.04
CA THR A 106 0.75 0.63 -5.94
C THR A 106 -0.14 1.22 -7.01
N TRP A 107 -0.20 0.55 -8.15
CA TRP A 107 -1.20 0.81 -9.19
C TRP A 107 -1.64 -0.50 -9.82
N GLY A 108 -2.82 -0.50 -10.40
CA GLY A 108 -3.35 -1.67 -11.08
C GLY A 108 -4.77 -1.45 -11.56
N ASN A 109 -5.51 -2.53 -11.68
CA ASN A 109 -6.86 -2.52 -12.20
C ASN A 109 -7.85 -3.01 -11.16
N TRP A 110 -9.02 -2.39 -11.14
CA TRP A 110 -10.18 -2.86 -10.39
C TRP A 110 -11.27 -3.36 -11.34
N LYS A 111 -12.10 -4.25 -10.82
CA LYS A 111 -13.36 -4.66 -11.42
C LYS A 111 -14.46 -4.55 -10.37
N PHE A 112 -15.64 -4.15 -10.81
CA PHE A 112 -16.84 -4.09 -9.98
C PHE A 112 -17.96 -4.85 -10.67
N VAL A 113 -18.32 -6.00 -10.10
CA VAL A 113 -19.38 -6.86 -10.63
C VAL A 113 -20.73 -6.37 -10.08
N LEU A 114 -21.59 -5.94 -11.00
CA LEU A 114 -22.99 -5.57 -10.75
C LEU A 114 -23.91 -6.69 -11.28
N PRO A 115 -25.22 -6.67 -10.95
CA PRO A 115 -26.14 -7.73 -11.39
C PRO A 115 -26.24 -7.89 -12.92
N ASP A 116 -26.07 -6.81 -13.67
CA ASP A 116 -26.30 -6.73 -15.12
C ASP A 116 -25.02 -6.43 -15.93
N THR A 117 -23.97 -5.94 -15.30
CA THR A 117 -22.74 -5.51 -15.97
C THR A 117 -21.50 -5.67 -15.10
N VAL A 118 -20.32 -5.55 -15.72
CA VAL A 118 -19.04 -5.44 -15.02
C VAL A 118 -18.41 -4.12 -15.40
N LEU A 119 -18.13 -3.31 -14.40
CA LEU A 119 -17.35 -2.08 -14.55
C LEU A 119 -15.88 -2.38 -14.31
N TYR A 120 -15.02 -1.63 -14.97
CA TYR A 120 -13.56 -1.76 -14.87
C TYR A 120 -12.94 -0.40 -14.66
N GLY A 121 -11.76 -0.39 -14.05
CA GLY A 121 -10.97 0.82 -14.03
C GLY A 121 -9.57 0.61 -13.55
N ASN A 122 -8.88 1.73 -13.40
CA ASN A 122 -7.53 1.78 -12.85
C ASN A 122 -7.59 2.39 -11.45
N TYR A 123 -6.65 2.00 -10.61
CA TYR A 123 -6.44 2.63 -9.31
C TYR A 123 -4.96 2.92 -9.09
N PHE A 124 -4.72 3.80 -8.12
CA PHE A 124 -3.46 3.87 -7.42
C PHE A 124 -3.74 4.04 -5.93
N THR A 125 -2.83 3.53 -5.11
CA THR A 125 -2.84 3.76 -3.67
C THR A 125 -1.45 4.21 -3.25
N ALA A 126 -1.34 5.37 -2.62
CA ALA A 126 -0.11 5.82 -1.97
C ALA A 126 -0.10 5.32 -0.52
N TRP A 127 1.04 4.80 -0.10
CA TRP A 127 1.24 4.17 1.20
C TRP A 127 2.32 4.90 1.98
N LYS A 128 2.11 5.01 3.28
CA LYS A 128 3.08 5.52 4.24
C LYS A 128 3.40 4.45 5.26
N ARG A 129 4.68 4.17 5.46
CA ARG A 129 5.12 3.23 6.48
C ARG A 129 5.04 3.88 7.85
N GLN A 130 4.48 3.15 8.81
CA GLN A 130 4.34 3.57 10.19
C GLN A 130 5.59 3.19 10.98
N SER A 131 5.74 3.75 12.18
CA SER A 131 6.87 3.46 13.07
C SER A 131 6.93 2.00 13.54
N ASP A 132 5.80 1.30 13.54
CA ASP A 132 5.69 -0.13 13.83
C ASP A 132 6.02 -1.03 12.60
N GLY A 133 6.37 -0.41 11.47
CA GLY A 133 6.71 -1.10 10.23
C GLY A 133 5.51 -1.45 9.34
N SER A 134 4.27 -1.23 9.80
CA SER A 134 3.07 -1.45 9.00
C SER A 134 2.91 -0.40 7.88
N TRP A 135 2.24 -0.77 6.79
CA TRP A 135 1.90 0.15 5.71
C TRP A 135 0.46 0.61 5.86
N LYS A 136 0.25 1.93 5.82
CA LYS A 136 -1.09 2.54 5.84
C LYS A 136 -1.29 3.40 4.62
N MET A 137 -2.50 3.34 4.08
CA MET A 137 -2.92 4.13 2.94
C MET A 137 -2.94 5.62 3.32
N ALA A 138 -2.22 6.43 2.55
CA ALA A 138 -2.16 7.89 2.68
C ALA A 138 -3.04 8.60 1.63
N LEU A 139 -3.17 8.01 0.45
CA LEU A 139 -4.00 8.53 -0.63
C LEU A 139 -4.56 7.38 -1.45
N ASP A 140 -5.84 7.43 -1.79
CA ASP A 140 -6.47 6.46 -2.68
C ASP A 140 -7.28 7.16 -3.76
N GLY A 141 -7.14 6.66 -4.98
CA GLY A 141 -7.83 7.20 -6.13
C GLY A 141 -7.81 6.23 -7.31
N GLY A 142 -8.67 6.53 -8.26
CA GLY A 142 -8.82 5.74 -9.46
C GLY A 142 -9.84 6.38 -10.38
N ASN A 143 -10.03 5.74 -11.52
CA ASN A 143 -11.04 6.13 -12.49
C ASN A 143 -11.57 4.90 -13.19
N GLN A 144 -12.84 4.95 -13.58
CA GLN A 144 -13.40 3.99 -14.52
C GLN A 144 -12.66 4.03 -15.87
N THR A 145 -12.49 2.86 -16.48
CA THR A 145 -11.99 2.68 -17.84
C THR A 145 -13.04 1.94 -18.68
N LEU A 146 -12.78 1.84 -19.98
CA LEU A 146 -13.48 0.88 -20.82
C LEU A 146 -13.18 -0.55 -20.35
N SER A 147 -14.03 -1.49 -20.77
CA SER A 147 -13.75 -2.92 -20.61
C SER A 147 -12.41 -3.30 -21.25
N PRO A 148 -11.60 -4.19 -20.64
CA PRO A 148 -10.42 -4.73 -21.28
C PRO A 148 -10.82 -5.46 -22.57
N GLY A 149 -10.45 -4.91 -23.73
CA GLY A 149 -10.70 -5.52 -25.04
C GLY A 149 -11.72 -4.83 -25.94
N ASN A 150 -11.60 -3.51 -26.13
CA ASN A 150 -12.02 -2.84 -27.36
C ASN A 150 -10.78 -2.50 -28.21
#